data_AF-A0A0N9YDD1-F1
#
_entry.id   AF-A0A0N9YDD1-F1
#
_cell.length_a   1.000
_cell.length_b   1.000
_cell.length_c   1.000
_cell.angle_alpha   90.00
_cell.angle_beta   90.00
_cell.angle_gamma   90.00
#
_symmetry.space_group_name_H-M   'P 1'
#
loop_
_entity.id
_entity.type
_entity.pdbx_description
1 polymer ?
#
loop_
_entity_poly.entity_id
_entity_poly.type
_entity_poly.pdbx_seq_one_letter_code
_entity_poly.pdbx_strand_id
1 'polypeptide(L)'
;MKLTRFGVALSAAVFAVSALSGCSKVTDIRDAAAGAAEKVVSSGTEKITEAVSGNLFTAEGIDNAYAAISDKVGANPMQVVEVSIAPGVLSVEAIDPNAPTELNQWSYTSGTVGASRPIDYDEDAEALQQNLFAISDVPTSAIAKAIEGAVAASEVKGGEVQTVSIKRNIPFDANVIMFINVQGERSSKQVRADVTGQITEVV
;
A
#
# COMPACT_ATOMS: atom_id res chain seq x y z
N MET A 1 21.10 -27.02 19.12
CA MET A 1 21.08 -25.57 18.79
C MET A 1 19.68 -25.06 19.12
N LYS A 2 19.60 -23.90 19.80
CA LYS A 2 18.49 -23.48 20.68
C LYS A 2 17.13 -23.29 19.96
N LEU A 3 16.08 -23.93 20.50
CA LEU A 3 14.67 -23.59 20.29
C LEU A 3 14.29 -22.48 21.27
N THR A 4 14.16 -21.24 20.77
CA THR A 4 13.67 -20.12 21.58
C THR A 4 12.15 -20.03 21.39
N ARG A 5 11.41 -20.55 22.37
CA ARG A 5 9.96 -20.36 22.50
C ARG A 5 9.70 -18.91 22.94
N PHE A 6 9.10 -18.10 22.07
CA PHE A 6 8.49 -16.83 22.49
C PHE A 6 7.12 -17.14 23.11
N GLY A 7 7.05 -17.06 24.44
CA GLY A 7 5.81 -17.15 25.18
C GLY A 7 5.00 -15.86 25.02
N VAL A 8 3.81 -15.95 24.45
CA VAL A 8 2.81 -14.90 24.50
C VAL A 8 2.14 -15.00 25.86
N ALA A 9 2.47 -14.08 26.77
CA ALA A 9 1.80 -13.94 28.04
C ALA A 9 0.44 -13.25 27.81
N LEU A 10 -0.64 -14.03 27.82
CA LEU A 10 -2.01 -13.52 27.87
C LEU A 10 -2.28 -13.07 29.31
N SER A 11 -2.04 -11.80 29.62
CA SER A 11 -2.44 -11.20 30.89
C SER A 11 -3.96 -11.02 30.92
N ALA A 12 -4.64 -11.93 31.62
CA ALA A 12 -6.06 -11.84 31.92
C ALA A 12 -6.31 -10.71 32.95
N ALA A 13 -6.95 -9.62 32.52
CA ALA A 13 -7.43 -8.58 33.41
C ALA A 13 -8.73 -9.05 34.09
N VAL A 14 -8.66 -9.38 35.37
CA VAL A 14 -9.83 -9.65 36.22
C VAL A 14 -10.38 -8.30 36.70
N PHE A 15 -11.51 -7.86 36.15
CA PHE A 15 -12.24 -6.70 36.67
C PHE A 15 -13.17 -7.13 37.79
N ALA A 16 -12.85 -6.68 39.01
CA ALA A 16 -13.74 -6.78 40.17
C ALA A 16 -14.95 -5.86 39.96
N VAL A 17 -16.15 -6.45 39.93
CA VAL A 17 -17.43 -5.73 39.90
C VAL A 17 -17.82 -5.41 41.34
N SER A 18 -17.70 -4.15 41.74
CA SER A 18 -18.37 -3.60 42.92
C SER A 18 -19.47 -2.66 42.46
N ALA A 19 -20.71 -3.04 42.77
CA ALA A 19 -21.94 -2.36 42.45
C ALA A 19 -22.02 -0.97 43.12
N LEU A 20 -22.39 0.05 42.34
CA LEU A 20 -22.97 1.29 42.84
C LEU A 20 -24.00 1.81 41.82
N SER A 21 -25.18 2.09 42.35
CA SER A 21 -26.44 2.44 41.71
C SER A 21 -26.36 3.76 40.93
N GLY A 22 -26.77 3.76 39.66
CA GLY A 22 -26.90 4.99 38.85
C GLY A 22 -27.18 4.72 37.37
N CYS A 23 -28.45 4.62 37.00
CA CYS A 23 -28.92 4.20 35.67
C CYS A 23 -28.72 5.20 34.51
N SER A 24 -27.90 6.24 34.67
CA SER A 24 -27.66 7.24 33.61
C SER A 24 -26.23 7.24 33.05
N LYS A 25 -25.31 6.41 33.58
CA LYS A 25 -23.91 6.33 33.12
C LYS A 25 -23.52 5.00 32.45
N VAL A 26 -24.44 4.04 32.41
CA VAL A 26 -24.14 2.67 31.90
C VAL A 26 -24.10 2.63 30.36
N THR A 27 -24.86 3.50 29.69
CA THR A 27 -24.82 3.67 28.22
C THR A 27 -23.50 4.29 27.78
N ASP A 28 -23.05 5.36 28.44
CA ASP A 28 -21.80 6.06 28.06
C ASP A 28 -20.55 5.16 28.22
N ILE A 29 -20.53 4.29 29.24
CA ILE A 29 -19.41 3.35 29.47
C ILE A 29 -19.44 2.20 28.46
N ARG A 30 -20.63 1.73 28.05
CA ARG A 30 -20.76 0.68 27.02
C ARG A 30 -20.36 1.20 25.65
N ASP A 31 -20.74 2.42 25.29
CA ASP A 31 -20.35 3.04 24.02
C ASP A 31 -18.85 3.38 24.00
N ALA A 32 -18.29 3.85 25.12
CA ALA A 32 -16.84 4.05 25.24
C ALA A 32 -16.04 2.73 25.19
N ALA A 33 -16.57 1.65 25.77
CA ALA A 33 -15.94 0.33 25.73
C ALA A 33 -16.07 -0.33 24.34
N ALA A 34 -17.20 -0.12 23.64
CA ALA A 34 -17.40 -0.59 22.27
C ALA A 34 -16.48 0.15 21.30
N GLY A 35 -16.38 1.48 21.39
CA GLY A 35 -15.46 2.27 20.58
C GLY A 35 -13.98 1.97 20.87
N ALA A 36 -13.63 1.66 22.13
CA ALA A 36 -12.29 1.20 22.48
C ALA A 36 -12.02 -0.21 21.94
N ALA A 37 -12.98 -1.13 22.00
CA ALA A 37 -12.84 -2.48 21.45
C ALA A 37 -12.69 -2.47 19.93
N GLU A 38 -13.51 -1.70 19.21
CA GLU A 38 -13.37 -1.51 17.75
C GLU A 38 -12.02 -0.90 17.39
N LYS A 39 -11.56 0.12 18.14
CA LYS A 39 -10.27 0.76 17.88
C LYS A 39 -9.09 -0.18 18.15
N VAL A 40 -9.17 -1.04 19.17
CA VAL A 40 -8.13 -2.04 19.49
C VAL A 40 -8.14 -3.20 18.49
N VAL A 41 -9.31 -3.60 17.99
CA VAL A 41 -9.43 -4.63 16.94
C VAL A 41 -8.95 -4.09 15.59
N SER A 42 -9.30 -2.87 15.19
CA SER A 42 -8.81 -2.24 13.95
C SER A 42 -7.30 -2.05 14.00
N SER A 43 -6.78 -1.41 15.05
CA SER A 43 -5.33 -1.19 15.20
C SER A 43 -4.54 -2.48 15.41
N GLY A 44 -5.16 -3.51 16.01
CA GLY A 44 -4.56 -4.83 16.13
C GLY A 44 -4.50 -5.56 14.79
N THR A 45 -5.56 -5.48 13.99
CA THR A 45 -5.63 -6.10 12.65
C THR A 45 -4.68 -5.40 11.67
N GLU A 46 -4.59 -4.07 11.71
CA GLU A 46 -3.62 -3.27 10.95
C GLU A 46 -2.19 -3.66 11.32
N LYS A 47 -1.85 -3.74 12.61
CA LYS A 47 -0.51 -4.15 13.07
C LYS A 47 -0.16 -5.60 12.71
N ILE A 48 -1.13 -6.52 12.76
CA ILE A 48 -0.92 -7.92 12.36
C ILE A 48 -0.75 -8.01 10.83
N THR A 49 -1.53 -7.22 10.07
CA THR A 49 -1.41 -7.16 8.62
C THR A 49 -0.08 -6.54 8.20
N GLU A 50 0.38 -5.48 8.86
CA GLU A 50 1.74 -4.93 8.66
C GLU A 50 2.83 -5.94 9.04
N ALA A 51 2.64 -6.72 10.11
CA ALA A 51 3.60 -7.74 10.53
C ALA A 51 3.68 -8.95 9.58
N VAL A 52 2.63 -9.23 8.80
CA VAL A 52 2.57 -10.36 7.86
C VAL A 52 2.81 -9.94 6.41
N SER A 53 2.36 -8.75 6.01
CA SER A 53 2.52 -8.19 4.64
C SER A 53 3.79 -7.37 4.47
N GLY A 54 4.35 -6.85 5.57
CA GLY A 54 5.25 -5.69 5.55
C GLY A 54 4.48 -4.38 5.35
N ASN A 55 5.06 -3.25 5.78
CA ASN A 55 4.55 -1.93 5.44
C ASN A 55 4.89 -1.63 3.96
N LEU A 56 3.88 -1.64 3.09
CA LEU A 56 4.04 -1.42 1.64
C LEU A 56 4.39 0.02 1.25
N PHE A 57 4.48 0.93 2.21
CA PHE A 57 5.01 2.28 2.02
C PHE A 57 6.50 2.39 2.38
N THR A 58 7.16 1.28 2.67
CA THR A 58 8.62 1.20 2.89
C THR A 58 9.31 0.52 1.72
N ALA A 59 10.59 0.84 1.49
CA ALA A 59 11.37 0.19 0.43
C ALA A 59 11.41 -1.34 0.60
N GLU A 60 11.61 -1.83 1.84
CA GLU A 60 11.62 -3.27 2.15
C GLU A 60 10.27 -3.94 1.84
N GLY A 61 9.16 -3.31 2.22
CA GLY A 61 7.83 -3.84 1.93
C GLY A 61 7.55 -3.90 0.43
N ILE A 62 7.96 -2.88 -0.33
CA ILE A 62 7.82 -2.84 -1.78
C ILE A 62 8.74 -3.89 -2.44
N ASP A 63 10.00 -4.02 -2.00
CA ASP A 63 10.94 -5.02 -2.52
C ASP A 63 10.39 -6.44 -2.34
N ASN A 64 9.84 -6.76 -1.16
CA ASN A 64 9.23 -8.06 -0.88
C ASN A 64 8.03 -8.34 -1.79
N ALA A 65 7.16 -7.34 -1.99
CA ALA A 65 6.01 -7.46 -2.87
C ALA A 65 6.44 -7.62 -4.35
N TYR A 66 7.40 -6.83 -4.81
CA TYR A 66 7.95 -6.91 -6.17
C TYR A 66 8.61 -8.26 -6.42
N ALA A 67 9.40 -8.77 -5.48
CA ALA A 67 10.00 -10.10 -5.59
C ALA A 67 8.92 -11.18 -5.74
N ALA A 68 7.92 -11.18 -4.85
CA ALA A 68 6.84 -12.16 -4.88
C ALA A 68 6.00 -12.09 -6.17
N ILE A 69 5.72 -10.88 -6.69
CA ILE A 69 5.00 -10.71 -7.95
C ILE A 69 5.88 -11.13 -9.13
N SER A 70 7.17 -10.78 -9.14
CA SER A 70 8.11 -11.14 -10.20
C SER A 70 8.24 -12.66 -10.38
N ASP A 71 8.19 -13.42 -9.29
CA ASP A 71 8.16 -14.88 -9.32
C ASP A 71 6.89 -15.43 -10.00
N LYS A 72 5.76 -14.72 -9.89
CA LYS A 72 4.49 -15.10 -10.54
C LYS A 72 4.42 -14.68 -11.99
N VAL A 73 4.94 -13.50 -12.33
CA VAL A 73 5.03 -13.00 -13.70
C VAL A 73 6.06 -13.79 -14.51
N GLY A 74 7.13 -14.27 -13.86
CA GLY A 74 8.22 -14.98 -14.52
C GLY A 74 9.24 -14.06 -15.19
N ALA A 75 9.29 -12.77 -14.80
CA ALA A 75 10.22 -11.78 -15.33
C ALA A 75 10.84 -10.93 -14.22
N ASN A 76 12.15 -10.66 -14.31
CA ASN A 76 12.85 -9.73 -13.44
C ASN A 76 13.96 -9.00 -14.23
N PRO A 77 13.83 -7.69 -14.53
CA PRO A 77 12.72 -6.82 -14.15
C PRO A 77 11.44 -7.13 -14.95
N MET A 78 10.28 -6.92 -14.32
CA MET A 78 8.98 -6.95 -15.01
C MET A 78 8.83 -5.73 -15.92
N GLN A 79 8.11 -5.89 -17.03
CA GLN A 79 7.63 -4.78 -17.87
C GLN A 79 6.22 -4.44 -17.44
N VAL A 80 6.00 -3.21 -16.99
CA VAL A 80 4.77 -2.79 -16.31
C VAL A 80 4.17 -1.53 -16.94
N VAL A 81 2.86 -1.40 -16.85
CA VAL A 81 2.09 -0.21 -17.27
C VAL A 81 1.74 0.67 -16.08
N GLU A 82 1.39 0.05 -14.95
CA GLU A 82 1.08 0.76 -13.72
C GLU A 82 1.51 -0.08 -12.50
N VAL A 83 2.06 0.61 -11.50
CA VAL A 83 2.15 0.09 -10.13
C VAL A 83 1.22 0.91 -9.24
N SER A 84 0.38 0.23 -8.47
CA SER A 84 -0.54 0.85 -7.51
C SER A 84 -0.28 0.32 -6.11
N ILE A 85 -0.07 1.22 -5.15
CA ILE A 85 0.22 0.89 -3.76
C ILE A 85 -0.83 1.58 -2.88
N ALA A 86 -1.50 0.81 -2.04
CA ALA A 86 -2.40 1.29 -0.99
C ALA A 86 -2.10 0.53 0.31
N PRO A 87 -2.63 0.97 1.46
CA PRO A 87 -2.46 0.24 2.71
C PRO A 87 -2.82 -1.24 2.56
N GLY A 88 -1.85 -2.11 2.80
CA GLY A 88 -2.01 -3.57 2.78
C GLY A 88 -2.09 -4.24 1.39
N VAL A 89 -2.08 -3.47 0.28
CA VAL A 89 -2.06 -4.04 -1.08
C VAL A 89 -1.11 -3.31 -2.02
N LEU A 90 -0.34 -4.07 -2.78
CA LEU A 90 0.42 -3.59 -3.94
C LEU A 90 -0.05 -4.35 -5.17
N SER A 91 -0.41 -3.63 -6.22
CA SER A 91 -0.77 -4.22 -7.51
C SER A 91 0.17 -3.76 -8.61
N VAL A 92 0.44 -4.65 -9.56
CA VAL A 92 1.22 -4.38 -10.76
C VAL A 92 0.43 -4.85 -11.96
N GLU A 93 0.34 -4.00 -12.98
CA GLU A 93 -0.14 -4.34 -14.32
C GLU A 93 1.08 -4.62 -15.19
N ALA A 94 1.32 -5.88 -15.54
CA ALA A 94 2.52 -6.32 -16.24
C ALA A 94 2.21 -7.20 -17.45
N ILE A 95 3.17 -7.24 -18.36
CA ILE A 95 3.15 -8.15 -19.52
C ILE A 95 3.68 -9.52 -19.12
N ASP A 96 3.03 -10.59 -19.57
CA ASP A 96 3.61 -11.93 -19.53
C ASP A 96 4.79 -12.01 -20.52
N PRO A 97 6.03 -12.31 -20.06
CA PRO A 97 7.19 -12.40 -20.95
C PRO A 97 7.05 -13.48 -22.05
N ASN A 98 6.18 -14.48 -21.85
CA ASN A 98 5.90 -15.54 -22.83
C ASN A 98 4.73 -15.21 -23.76
N ALA A 99 3.97 -14.16 -23.45
CA ALA A 99 2.85 -13.68 -24.25
C ALA A 99 2.82 -12.14 -24.21
N PRO A 100 3.63 -11.46 -25.05
CA PRO A 100 3.93 -10.03 -24.92
C PRO A 100 2.74 -9.09 -25.20
N THR A 101 1.58 -9.65 -25.56
CA THR A 101 0.31 -8.95 -25.75
C THR A 101 -0.66 -9.19 -24.59
N GLU A 102 -0.30 -10.01 -23.61
CA GLU A 102 -1.17 -10.36 -22.48
C GLU A 102 -0.84 -9.46 -21.28
N LEU A 103 -1.57 -8.36 -21.15
CA LEU A 103 -1.52 -7.51 -19.97
C LEU A 103 -2.35 -8.14 -18.84
N ASN A 104 -1.72 -8.31 -17.68
CA ASN A 104 -2.34 -8.92 -16.52
C ASN A 104 -2.06 -8.11 -15.26
N GLN A 105 -3.01 -8.12 -14.34
CA GLN A 105 -2.85 -7.56 -13.01
C GLN A 105 -2.49 -8.66 -12.01
N TRP A 106 -1.45 -8.43 -11.22
CA TRP A 106 -1.13 -9.19 -10.02
C TRP A 106 -1.26 -8.30 -8.80
N SER A 107 -1.76 -8.85 -7.69
CA SER A 107 -1.89 -8.15 -6.42
C SER A 107 -1.22 -8.93 -5.30
N TYR A 108 -0.35 -8.26 -4.56
CA TYR A 108 0.25 -8.74 -3.32
C TYR A 108 -0.55 -8.19 -2.12
N THR A 109 -1.04 -9.08 -1.27
CA THR A 109 -1.84 -8.76 -0.08
C THR A 109 -1.55 -9.77 1.00
N SER A 110 -1.36 -9.31 2.25
CA SER A 110 -1.16 -10.20 3.41
C SER A 110 -0.04 -11.23 3.20
N GLY A 111 1.07 -10.84 2.57
CA GLY A 111 2.22 -11.72 2.36
C GLY A 111 2.13 -12.64 1.14
N THR A 112 1.06 -12.53 0.34
CA THR A 112 0.79 -13.48 -0.75
C THR A 112 0.37 -12.79 -2.04
N VAL A 113 0.71 -13.38 -3.19
CA VAL A 113 0.24 -12.92 -4.50
C VAL A 113 -0.99 -13.72 -4.91
N GLY A 114 -2.07 -13.01 -5.23
CA GLY A 114 -3.30 -13.60 -5.75
C GLY A 114 -3.16 -14.17 -7.17
N ALA A 115 -4.25 -14.73 -7.69
CA ALA A 115 -4.31 -15.10 -9.11
C ALA A 115 -4.22 -13.85 -10.00
N SER A 116 -3.61 -13.99 -11.18
CA SER A 116 -3.62 -12.92 -12.18
C SER A 116 -5.02 -12.65 -12.69
N ARG A 117 -5.27 -11.40 -13.10
CA ARG A 117 -6.49 -10.99 -13.79
C ARG A 117 -6.11 -10.36 -15.14
N PRO A 118 -6.62 -10.85 -16.27
CA PRO A 118 -6.42 -10.19 -17.55
C PRO A 118 -6.94 -8.75 -17.52
N ILE A 119 -6.22 -7.83 -18.15
CA ILE A 119 -6.65 -6.46 -18.39
C ILE A 119 -6.89 -6.31 -19.88
N ASP A 120 -8.10 -5.87 -20.23
CA ASP A 120 -8.42 -5.45 -21.58
C ASP A 120 -7.84 -4.06 -21.85
N TYR A 121 -7.10 -3.94 -22.95
CA TYR A 121 -6.50 -2.69 -23.42
C TYR A 121 -7.03 -2.33 -24.82
N ASP A 122 -8.23 -2.80 -25.17
CA ASP A 122 -8.92 -2.54 -26.42
C ASP A 122 -8.11 -2.94 -27.68
N GLU A 123 -7.27 -3.97 -27.55
CA GLU A 123 -6.33 -4.45 -28.58
C GLU A 123 -5.33 -3.39 -29.09
N ASP A 124 -5.18 -2.25 -28.39
CA ASP A 124 -4.25 -1.18 -28.78
C ASP A 124 -2.82 -1.49 -28.34
N ALA A 125 -2.15 -2.34 -29.13
CA ALA A 125 -0.78 -2.76 -28.87
C ALA A 125 0.22 -1.59 -28.91
N GLU A 126 -0.08 -0.53 -29.66
CA GLU A 126 0.78 0.65 -29.72
C GLU A 126 0.68 1.45 -28.42
N ALA A 127 -0.52 1.73 -27.94
CA ALA A 127 -0.74 2.39 -26.66
C ALA A 127 -0.16 1.57 -25.50
N LEU A 128 -0.34 0.25 -25.52
CA LEU A 128 0.27 -0.64 -24.53
C LEU A 128 1.80 -0.46 -24.50
N GLN A 129 2.45 -0.57 -25.66
CA GLN A 129 3.90 -0.45 -25.77
C GLN A 129 4.43 0.93 -25.33
N GLN A 130 3.67 2.00 -25.60
CA GLN A 130 4.02 3.36 -25.17
C GLN A 130 3.93 3.54 -23.65
N ASN A 131 3.06 2.80 -22.97
CA ASN A 131 2.90 2.87 -21.52
C ASN A 131 3.93 2.02 -20.75
N LEU A 132 4.54 1.01 -21.37
CA LEU A 132 5.47 0.11 -20.70
C LEU A 132 6.72 0.80 -20.15
N PHE A 133 7.12 0.45 -18.94
CA PHE A 133 8.43 0.76 -18.36
C PHE A 133 8.95 -0.44 -17.56
N ALA A 134 10.25 -0.51 -17.34
CA ALA A 134 10.80 -1.56 -16.49
C ALA A 134 10.53 -1.20 -15.03
N ILE A 135 10.12 -2.16 -14.20
CA ILE A 135 9.89 -1.87 -12.78
C ILE A 135 11.15 -1.36 -12.06
N SER A 136 12.33 -1.68 -12.58
CA SER A 136 13.63 -1.18 -12.12
C SER A 136 13.91 0.29 -12.47
N ASP A 137 13.13 0.90 -13.36
CA ASP A 137 13.27 2.32 -13.72
C ASP A 137 12.89 3.24 -12.54
N VAL A 138 12.13 2.72 -11.57
CA VAL A 138 11.74 3.41 -10.34
C VAL A 138 12.24 2.64 -9.12
N PRO A 139 13.40 3.01 -8.54
CA PRO A 139 13.94 2.34 -7.36
C PRO A 139 12.97 2.38 -6.18
N THR A 140 12.83 1.28 -5.45
CA THR A 140 11.93 1.20 -4.27
C THR A 140 12.32 2.19 -3.17
N SER A 141 13.62 2.50 -3.04
CA SER A 141 14.12 3.58 -2.18
C SER A 141 13.64 4.97 -2.62
N ALA A 142 13.49 5.20 -3.91
CA ALA A 142 12.96 6.45 -4.45
C ALA A 142 11.46 6.58 -4.18
N ILE A 143 10.71 5.48 -4.30
CA ILE A 143 9.28 5.42 -3.95
C ILE A 143 9.08 5.75 -2.47
N ALA A 144 9.82 5.08 -1.59
CA ALA A 144 9.74 5.32 -0.14
C ALA A 144 10.09 6.78 0.22
N LYS A 145 11.17 7.32 -0.37
CA LYS A 145 11.55 8.73 -0.23
C LYS A 145 10.43 9.68 -0.67
N ALA A 146 9.76 9.39 -1.79
CA ALA A 146 8.67 10.20 -2.30
C ALA A 146 7.44 10.17 -1.38
N ILE A 147 7.09 9.00 -0.85
CA ILE A 147 6.02 8.82 0.15
C ILE A 147 6.29 9.67 1.39
N GLU A 148 7.50 9.59 1.95
CA GLU A 148 7.91 10.38 3.11
C GLU A 148 7.85 11.88 2.82
N GLY A 149 8.36 12.30 1.65
CA GLY A 149 8.36 13.69 1.20
C GLY A 149 6.96 14.23 0.91
N ALA A 150 6.03 13.39 0.45
CA ALA A 150 4.70 13.81 0.04
C ALA A 150 3.86 14.32 1.20
N VAL A 151 3.92 13.68 2.37
CA VAL A 151 3.19 14.15 3.56
C VAL A 151 3.62 15.57 3.91
N ALA A 152 4.93 15.82 3.96
CA ALA A 152 5.49 17.13 4.26
C ALA A 152 5.12 18.17 3.19
N ALA A 153 5.28 17.83 1.90
CA ALA A 153 5.00 18.73 0.79
C ALA A 153 3.51 19.07 0.64
N SER A 154 2.61 18.16 1.04
CA SER A 154 1.18 18.35 0.91
C SER A 154 0.63 19.48 1.81
N GLU A 155 1.30 19.75 2.94
CA GLU A 155 0.79 20.64 4.01
C GLU A 155 -0.62 20.27 4.51
N VAL A 156 -1.08 19.04 4.25
CA VAL A 156 -2.36 18.54 4.74
C VAL A 156 -2.22 18.22 6.23
N LYS A 157 -3.00 18.91 7.07
CA LYS A 157 -2.95 18.71 8.51
C LYS A 157 -3.36 17.28 8.87
N GLY A 158 -2.46 16.54 9.52
CA GLY A 158 -2.67 15.13 9.83
C GLY A 158 -2.81 14.27 8.58
N GLY A 159 -2.17 14.69 7.48
CA GLY A 159 -2.22 13.99 6.21
C GLY A 159 -1.48 12.64 6.26
N GLU A 160 -2.10 11.62 5.69
CA GLU A 160 -1.52 10.30 5.50
C GLU A 160 -1.61 9.92 4.03
N VAL A 161 -0.59 9.21 3.53
CA VAL A 161 -0.60 8.68 2.16
C VAL A 161 -1.67 7.60 2.06
N GLN A 162 -2.58 7.74 1.10
CA GLN A 162 -3.65 6.77 0.85
C GLN A 162 -3.33 5.86 -0.33
N THR A 163 -2.75 6.43 -1.39
CA THR A 163 -2.39 5.67 -2.59
C THR A 163 -1.17 6.26 -3.25
N VAL A 164 -0.35 5.40 -3.85
CA VAL A 164 0.69 5.74 -4.81
C VAL A 164 0.38 5.05 -6.13
N SER A 165 0.31 5.80 -7.22
CA SER A 165 0.23 5.26 -8.59
C SER A 165 1.49 5.65 -9.34
N ILE A 166 2.15 4.68 -9.97
CA ILE A 166 3.41 4.87 -10.70
C ILE A 166 3.16 4.45 -12.13
N LYS A 167 3.21 5.42 -13.05
CA LYS A 167 2.96 5.20 -14.46
C LYS A 167 3.54 6.32 -15.32
N ARG A 168 3.55 6.12 -16.63
CA ARG A 168 3.93 7.19 -17.56
C ARG A 168 2.88 8.31 -17.60
N ASN A 169 3.32 9.54 -17.80
CA ASN A 169 2.47 10.73 -17.86
C ASN A 169 1.86 10.98 -19.25
N ILE A 170 1.39 9.92 -19.91
CA ILE A 170 0.79 9.99 -21.25
C ILE A 170 -0.59 10.66 -21.14
N PRO A 171 -1.01 11.51 -22.11
CA PRO A 171 -0.32 11.87 -23.35
C PRO A 171 0.59 13.11 -23.25
N PHE A 172 0.85 13.62 -22.06
CA PHE A 172 1.62 14.85 -21.87
C PHE A 172 3.11 14.64 -22.12
N ASP A 173 3.67 13.58 -21.53
CA ASP A 173 5.05 13.16 -21.74
C ASP A 173 5.27 11.68 -21.38
N ALA A 174 6.39 11.11 -21.83
CA ALA A 174 6.68 9.70 -21.65
C ALA A 174 7.42 9.39 -20.33
N ASN A 175 7.62 10.36 -19.43
CA ASN A 175 8.31 10.11 -18.17
C ASN A 175 7.42 9.33 -17.22
N VAL A 176 8.04 8.46 -16.41
CA VAL A 176 7.37 7.79 -15.30
C VAL A 176 7.25 8.75 -14.12
N ILE A 177 6.03 8.94 -13.63
CA ILE A 177 5.69 9.81 -12.52
C ILE A 177 5.04 8.99 -11.42
N MET A 178 5.37 9.35 -10.17
CA MET A 178 4.67 8.86 -8.99
C MET A 178 3.60 9.87 -8.58
N PHE A 179 2.34 9.45 -8.61
CA PHE A 179 1.17 10.19 -8.16
C PHE A 179 0.80 9.72 -6.75
N ILE A 180 0.99 10.58 -5.76
CA ILE A 180 0.83 10.25 -4.33
C ILE A 180 -0.33 11.05 -3.77
N ASN A 181 -1.42 10.36 -3.41
CA ASN A 181 -2.58 11.02 -2.80
C ASN A 181 -2.41 11.05 -1.28
N VAL A 182 -2.41 12.26 -0.71
CA VAL A 182 -2.35 12.50 0.74
C VAL A 182 -3.71 12.99 1.22
N GLN A 183 -4.25 12.33 2.24
CA GLN A 183 -5.57 12.63 2.79
C GLN A 183 -5.46 12.96 4.28
N GLY A 184 -6.12 14.04 4.70
CA GLY A 184 -6.39 14.35 6.10
C GLY A 184 -7.89 14.45 6.37
N GLU A 185 -8.27 14.84 7.58
CA GLU A 185 -9.68 14.89 8.02
C GLU A 185 -10.55 15.83 7.16
N ARG A 186 -9.98 16.94 6.67
CA ARG A 186 -10.73 18.03 6.01
C ARG A 186 -10.24 18.40 4.61
N SER A 187 -9.13 17.82 4.15
CA SER A 187 -8.55 18.13 2.84
C SER A 187 -7.70 16.98 2.33
N SER A 188 -7.52 16.97 1.02
CA SER A 188 -6.63 16.06 0.30
C SER A 188 -5.80 16.84 -0.70
N LYS A 189 -4.62 16.34 -1.03
CA LYS A 189 -3.80 16.84 -2.14
C LYS A 189 -3.17 15.68 -2.88
N GLN A 190 -2.84 15.89 -4.16
CA GLN A 190 -2.01 14.98 -4.92
C GLN A 190 -0.61 15.56 -5.04
N VAL A 191 0.38 14.82 -4.58
CA VAL A 191 1.79 15.14 -4.75
C VAL A 191 2.33 14.33 -5.91
N ARG A 192 3.15 14.96 -6.77
CA ARG A 192 3.84 14.28 -7.87
C ARG A 192 5.33 14.24 -7.60
N ALA A 193 5.95 13.12 -7.95
CA ALA A 193 7.39 12.94 -7.83
C ALA A 193 7.97 12.22 -9.05
N ASP A 194 9.23 12.51 -9.36
CA ASP A 194 9.98 11.83 -10.42
C ASP A 194 10.60 10.51 -9.95
N VAL A 195 11.18 9.73 -10.87
CA VAL A 195 11.79 8.42 -10.59
C VAL A 195 12.94 8.42 -9.56
N THR A 196 13.46 9.60 -9.18
CA THR A 196 14.48 9.76 -8.13
C THR A 196 13.88 10.02 -6.74
N GLY A 197 12.55 10.08 -6.66
CA GLY A 197 11.79 10.42 -5.48
C GLY A 197 11.82 11.91 -5.14
N GLN A 198 12.18 12.76 -6.12
CA GLN A 198 12.14 14.20 -5.96
C GLN A 198 10.69 14.67 -6.19
N ILE A 199 10.12 15.40 -5.22
CA ILE A 199 8.82 16.03 -5.39
C ILE A 199 8.93 17.12 -6.46
N THR A 200 8.04 17.07 -7.46
CA THR A 200 8.01 18.01 -8.59
C THR A 200 6.81 18.94 -8.55
N GLU A 201 5.67 18.49 -7.99
CA GLU A 201 4.42 19.24 -7.99
C GLU A 201 3.52 18.86 -6.82
N VAL A 202 2.67 19.79 -6.40
CA VAL A 202 1.57 19.56 -5.45
C VAL A 202 0.30 20.18 -6.04
N VAL A 203 -0.74 19.38 -6.20
CA VAL A 203 -2.05 19.73 -6.80
C VAL A 203 -3.15 19.66 -5.76
#